data_AF-A0A957EXV6-F1
#
_entry.id   AF-A0A957EXV6-F1
#
_cell.length_a   1.000
_cell.length_b   1.000
_cell.length_c   1.000
_cell.angle_alpha   90.00
_cell.angle_beta   90.00
_cell.angle_gamma   90.00
#
_symmetry.space_group_name_H-M   'P 1'
#
loop_
_entity.id
_entity.type
_entity.pdbx_description
1 polymer ?
#
loop_
_entity_poly.entity_id
_entity_poly.type
_entity_poly.pdbx_seq_one_letter_code
_entity_poly.pdbx_strand_id
1 'polypeptide(L)'
;MMMATDLLEARKLTMAELEAAWDSLLTSPQDLGTVEMIVRRPEVEEREILDEGELDLAEGLVGDNWRTRGSSRTTNGLGHPEMQLNIMNARVLDLVAQGKE
;
A
#
# COMPACT_ATOMS: atom_id res chain seq x y z
N MET A 1 18.20 5.95 -28.45
CA MET A 1 17.58 7.23 -28.04
C MET A 1 16.24 6.91 -27.43
N MET A 2 16.20 6.75 -26.11
CA MET A 2 14.98 6.74 -25.31
C MET A 2 15.32 7.59 -24.08
N MET A 3 14.46 8.56 -23.84
CA MET A 3 14.68 9.74 -23.01
C MET A 3 15.14 9.36 -21.60
N ALA A 4 16.06 10.15 -21.08
CA ALA A 4 16.34 10.22 -19.66
C ALA A 4 15.01 10.41 -18.93
N THR A 5 14.59 9.40 -18.17
CA THR A 5 13.70 9.64 -17.04
C THR A 5 14.52 10.50 -16.11
N ASP A 6 14.30 11.81 -16.17
CA ASP A 6 14.48 12.65 -15.00
C ASP A 6 13.68 11.93 -13.91
N LEU A 7 14.40 11.23 -13.05
CA LEU A 7 13.93 10.91 -11.72
C LEU A 7 13.57 12.27 -11.14
N LEU A 8 12.30 12.66 -11.27
CA LEU A 8 11.71 13.72 -10.47
C LEU A 8 12.19 13.44 -9.06
N GLU A 9 13.11 14.26 -8.55
CA GLU A 9 13.53 14.11 -7.16
C GLU A 9 12.26 14.26 -6.34
N ALA A 10 11.73 13.14 -5.86
CA ALA A 10 10.55 13.12 -5.03
C ALA A 10 10.87 14.01 -3.83
N ARG A 11 10.27 15.19 -3.81
CA ARG A 11 10.55 16.22 -2.81
C ARG A 11 10.31 15.61 -1.44
N LYS A 12 11.29 15.65 -0.55
CA LYS A 12 11.07 15.12 0.80
C LYS A 12 10.37 16.19 1.63
N LEU A 13 9.14 15.90 2.07
CA LEU A 13 8.42 16.78 3.00
C LEU A 13 9.16 16.84 4.34
N THR A 14 9.25 18.04 4.88
CA THR A 14 9.68 18.24 6.27
C THR A 14 8.58 17.80 7.24
N MET A 15 8.95 17.54 8.49
CA MET A 15 7.95 17.22 9.52
C MET A 15 6.88 18.31 9.65
N ALA A 16 7.29 19.59 9.61
CA ALA A 16 6.36 20.72 9.69
C ALA A 16 5.34 20.73 8.55
N GLU A 17 5.74 20.33 7.33
CA GLU A 17 4.82 20.23 6.20
C GLU A 17 3.84 19.05 6.34
N LEU A 18 4.30 17.93 6.90
CA LEU A 18 3.43 16.78 7.21
C LEU A 18 2.41 17.16 8.29
N GLU A 19 2.85 17.83 9.36
CA GLU A 19 1.98 18.32 10.43
C GLU A 19 0.97 19.36 9.93
N ALA A 20 1.39 20.28 9.05
CA ALA A 20 0.48 21.26 8.46
C ALA A 20 -0.62 20.63 7.59
N ALA A 21 -0.36 19.49 6.96
CA ALA A 21 -1.35 18.75 6.18
C ALA A 21 -2.29 17.89 7.05
N TRP A 22 -1.96 17.67 8.32
CA TRP A 22 -2.62 16.71 9.20
C TRP A 22 -4.13 16.94 9.35
N ASP A 23 -4.54 18.20 9.54
CA ASP A 23 -5.95 18.55 9.75
C ASP A 23 -6.85 18.12 8.56
N SER A 24 -6.32 18.17 7.34
CA SER A 24 -7.05 17.73 6.15
C SER A 24 -7.25 16.20 6.13
N LEU A 25 -6.31 15.43 6.68
CA LEU A 25 -6.34 13.97 6.71
C LEU A 25 -7.35 13.44 7.74
N LEU A 26 -7.56 14.18 8.84
CA LEU A 26 -8.52 13.84 9.89
C LEU A 26 -9.99 13.83 9.41
N THR A 27 -10.26 14.40 8.24
CA THR A 27 -11.60 14.37 7.61
C THR A 27 -11.92 13.04 6.93
N SER A 28 -11.05 12.03 7.05
CA SER A 28 -11.26 10.72 6.45
C SER A 28 -12.48 10.01 7.06
N PRO A 29 -13.30 9.34 6.23
CA PRO A 29 -14.45 8.61 6.74
C PRO A 29 -13.97 7.45 7.62
N GLN A 30 -14.68 7.22 8.72
CA GLN A 30 -14.34 6.15 9.67
C GLN A 30 -14.99 4.82 9.30
N ASP A 31 -16.22 4.87 8.77
CA ASP A 31 -17.01 3.66 8.55
C ASP A 31 -17.07 3.26 7.07
N LEU A 32 -17.42 4.20 6.19
CA LEU A 32 -17.63 3.95 4.76
C LEU A 32 -16.67 4.78 3.92
N GLY A 33 -15.76 4.12 3.22
CA GLY A 33 -14.79 4.76 2.33
C GLY A 33 -14.74 4.11 0.95
N THR A 34 -14.01 4.76 0.06
CA THR A 34 -13.72 4.25 -1.28
C THR A 34 -12.39 3.51 -1.26
N VAL A 35 -12.34 2.34 -1.90
CA VAL A 35 -11.07 1.68 -2.24
C VAL A 35 -10.52 2.34 -3.48
N GLU A 36 -9.50 3.18 -3.32
CA GLU A 36 -8.90 3.95 -4.43
C GLU A 36 -7.93 3.11 -5.28
N MET A 37 -7.35 2.06 -4.70
CA MET A 37 -6.38 1.20 -5.38
C MET A 37 -6.28 -0.15 -4.68
N ILE A 38 -6.16 -1.21 -5.48
CA ILE A 38 -5.85 -2.57 -5.02
C ILE A 38 -4.51 -2.95 -5.61
N VAL A 39 -3.57 -3.36 -4.75
CA VAL A 39 -2.25 -3.84 -5.17
C VAL A 39 -1.99 -5.19 -4.53
N ARG A 40 -1.52 -6.15 -5.33
CA ARG A 40 -0.95 -7.41 -4.84
C ARG A 40 0.52 -7.53 -5.26
N ARG A 41 1.25 -8.40 -4.57
CA ARG A 41 2.64 -8.75 -4.86
C ARG A 41 2.71 -10.25 -5.17
N PRO A 42 2.70 -10.65 -6.45
CA PRO A 42 2.83 -12.06 -6.81
C PRO A 42 4.15 -12.67 -6.30
N GLU A 43 5.22 -11.88 -6.36
CA GLU A 43 6.57 -12.26 -5.89
C GLU A 43 7.30 -11.08 -5.22
N VAL A 44 8.49 -11.35 -4.68
CA VAL A 44 9.33 -10.31 -4.07
C VAL A 44 9.72 -9.28 -5.14
N GLU A 45 9.57 -7.99 -4.82
CA GLU A 45 9.74 -6.85 -5.72
C GLU A 45 8.71 -6.71 -6.86
N GLU A 46 7.76 -7.63 -7.00
CA GLU A 46 6.69 -7.51 -7.99
C GLU A 46 5.44 -6.84 -7.40
N ARG A 47 4.73 -6.08 -8.26
CA ARG A 47 3.48 -5.38 -7.91
C ARG A 47 2.53 -5.43 -9.09
N GLU A 48 1.28 -5.77 -8.83
CA GLU A 48 0.19 -5.72 -9.80
C GLU A 48 -0.94 -4.86 -9.23
N ILE A 49 -1.40 -3.89 -10.03
CA ILE A 49 -2.61 -3.10 -9.73
C ILE A 49 -3.80 -3.85 -10.30
N LEU A 50 -4.85 -4.00 -9.49
CA LEU A 50 -6.06 -4.73 -9.87
C LEU A 50 -7.26 -3.79 -9.92
N ASP A 51 -8.16 -4.06 -10.87
CA ASP A 51 -9.50 -3.45 -10.89
C ASP A 51 -10.40 -4.08 -9.83
N GLU A 52 -10.23 -5.39 -9.57
CA GLU A 52 -10.95 -6.17 -8.55
C GLU A 52 -10.05 -7.23 -7.92
N GLY A 53 -10.34 -7.62 -6.68
CA GLY A 53 -9.58 -8.65 -5.96
C GLY A 53 -10.47 -9.51 -5.07
N GLU A 54 -10.12 -10.79 -4.95
CA GLU A 54 -10.79 -11.75 -4.09
C GLU A 54 -10.05 -11.88 -2.75
N LEU A 55 -10.82 -11.85 -1.64
CA LEU A 55 -10.30 -12.11 -0.31
C LEU A 55 -10.72 -13.50 0.16
N ASP A 56 -9.74 -14.31 0.53
CA ASP A 56 -9.91 -15.63 1.12
C ASP A 56 -9.30 -15.67 2.53
N LEU A 57 -9.93 -16.39 3.45
CA LEU A 57 -9.49 -16.44 4.85
C LEU A 57 -8.15 -17.14 5.06
N ALA A 58 -7.75 -18.03 4.14
CA ALA A 58 -6.51 -18.78 4.21
C ALA A 58 -5.42 -18.15 3.34
N GLU A 59 -5.75 -17.67 2.14
CA GLU A 59 -4.80 -17.13 1.18
C GLU A 59 -4.62 -15.60 1.25
N GLY A 60 -5.51 -14.88 1.94
CA GLY A 60 -5.51 -13.41 1.97
C GLY A 60 -6.05 -12.83 0.67
N LEU A 61 -5.39 -11.80 0.12
CA LEU A 61 -5.67 -11.33 -1.24
C LEU A 61 -5.16 -12.36 -2.24
N VAL A 62 -6.07 -13.01 -2.98
CA VAL A 62 -5.70 -14.10 -3.89
C VAL A 62 -4.66 -13.64 -4.93
N GLY A 63 -3.52 -14.33 -4.94
CA GLY A 63 -2.36 -14.01 -5.77
C GLY A 63 -1.34 -13.05 -5.14
N ASP A 64 -1.57 -12.53 -3.92
CA ASP A 64 -0.50 -11.91 -3.12
C ASP A 64 0.37 -13.01 -2.48
N ASN A 65 1.66 -12.74 -2.36
CA ASN A 65 2.60 -13.65 -1.75
C ASN A 65 2.65 -13.58 -0.22
N TRP A 66 1.81 -12.78 0.46
CA TRP A 66 1.82 -12.61 1.91
C TRP A 66 1.98 -13.94 2.67
N ARG A 67 1.23 -14.97 2.25
CA ARG A 67 1.22 -16.27 2.93
C ARG A 67 2.54 -17.01 2.78
N THR A 68 3.08 -17.06 1.55
CA THR A 68 4.28 -17.83 1.21
C THR A 68 5.57 -17.07 1.51
N ARG A 69 5.54 -15.73 1.45
CA ARG A 69 6.60 -14.83 1.92
C ARG A 69 6.93 -15.09 3.39
N GLY A 70 5.93 -15.52 4.16
CA GLY A 70 6.12 -15.97 5.52
C GLY A 70 6.20 -14.86 6.55
N SER A 71 6.26 -15.26 7.82
CA SER A 71 6.40 -14.34 8.94
C SER A 71 7.30 -14.96 10.01
N SER A 72 8.21 -14.16 10.57
CA SER A 72 8.99 -14.57 11.74
C SER A 72 8.15 -14.74 13.01
N ARG A 73 6.87 -14.36 12.97
CA ARG A 73 5.93 -14.45 14.08
C ARG A 73 5.16 -15.78 14.10
N THR A 74 5.37 -16.65 13.12
CA THR A 74 4.74 -17.96 13.05
C THR A 74 5.77 -19.07 13.18
N THR A 75 5.37 -20.22 13.73
CA THR A 75 6.25 -21.38 13.90
C THR A 75 6.31 -22.26 12.65
N ASN A 76 5.31 -22.17 11.78
CA ASN A 76 5.24 -22.90 10.52
C ASN A 76 5.90 -22.14 9.35
N GLY A 77 6.42 -20.93 9.59
CA GLY A 77 7.07 -20.09 8.58
C GLY A 77 6.11 -19.42 7.60
N LEU A 78 4.80 -19.63 7.70
CA LEU A 78 3.80 -19.00 6.83
C LEU A 78 3.42 -17.60 7.32
N GLY A 79 2.70 -16.84 6.49
CA GLY A 79 2.12 -15.55 6.87
C GLY A 79 1.33 -15.62 8.18
N HIS A 80 1.46 -14.60 9.02
CA HIS A 80 0.76 -14.55 10.31
C HIS A 80 -0.71 -14.18 10.11
N PRO A 81 -1.69 -15.03 10.46
CA PRO A 81 -3.08 -14.92 10.01
C PRO A 81 -3.78 -13.58 10.31
N GLU A 82 -3.32 -12.83 11.30
CA GLU A 82 -3.82 -11.49 11.63
C GLU A 82 -3.15 -10.35 10.83
N MET A 83 -2.33 -10.66 9.83
CA MET A 83 -1.54 -9.69 9.05
C MET A 83 -1.75 -9.85 7.54
N GLN A 84 -2.90 -10.39 7.12
CA GLN A 84 -3.20 -10.74 5.73
C GLN A 84 -3.20 -9.55 4.77
N LEU A 85 -3.61 -8.38 5.27
CA LEU A 85 -3.82 -7.18 4.47
C LEU A 85 -3.10 -5.99 5.10
N ASN A 86 -2.65 -5.07 4.23
CA ASN A 86 -2.26 -3.73 4.62
C ASN A 86 -3.30 -2.75 4.08
N ILE A 87 -3.75 -1.82 4.90
CA ILE A 87 -4.65 -0.74 4.49
C ILE A 87 -3.91 0.57 4.76
N MET A 88 -3.82 1.40 3.74
CA MET A 88 -3.23 2.74 3.84
C MET A 88 -4.25 3.78 3.38
N ASN A 89 -4.28 4.92 4.07
CA ASN A 89 -5.12 6.04 3.69
C ASN A 89 -4.59 6.68 2.40
N ALA A 90 -5.39 6.68 1.34
CA ALA A 90 -4.99 7.22 0.04
C ALA A 90 -4.60 8.72 0.11
N ARG A 91 -5.20 9.51 0.99
CA ARG A 91 -4.83 10.93 1.17
C ARG A 91 -3.43 11.10 1.74
N VAL A 92 -3.00 10.19 2.63
CA VAL A 92 -1.62 10.16 3.15
C VAL A 92 -0.66 9.76 2.04
N LEU A 93 -1.03 8.75 1.24
CA LEU A 93 -0.23 8.32 0.09
C LEU A 93 -0.03 9.47 -0.90
N ASP A 94 -1.09 10.18 -1.27
CA ASP A 94 -1.04 11.34 -2.17
C ASP A 94 -0.14 12.46 -1.62
N LEU A 95 -0.19 12.71 -0.30
CA LEU A 95 0.67 13.69 0.35
C LEU A 95 2.17 13.31 0.24
N VAL A 96 2.53 12.05 0.51
CA VAL A 96 3.93 11.63 0.51
C VAL A 96 4.49 11.39 -0.89
N ALA A 97 3.65 10.90 -1.81
CA ALA A 97 4.02 10.63 -3.20
C ALA A 97 4.05 11.90 -4.05
N GLN A 98 3.29 12.93 -3.68
CA GLN A 98 3.18 14.22 -4.39
C GLN A 98 2.76 14.10 -5.87
N GLY A 99 2.00 13.05 -6.18
CA GLY A 99 1.45 12.80 -7.50
C GLY A 99 0.95 11.37 -7.62
N LYS A 100 -0.07 11.17 -8.44
CA LYS A 100 -0.47 9.86 -8.97
C LYS A 100 0.12 9.77 -10.37
N GLU A 101 0.91 8.73 -10.65
CA GLU A 101 1.31 8.38 -12.02
C GLU A 101 0.18 7.63 -12.75
#